data_AF-A0A9W5Z090-F1
#
_entry.id   AF-A0A9W5Z090-F1
#
_cell.length_a   1.000
_cell.length_b   1.000
_cell.length_c   1.000
_cell.angle_alpha   90.00
_cell.angle_beta   90.00
_cell.angle_gamma   90.00
#
_symmetry.space_group_name_H-M   'P 1'
#
loop_
_entity.id
_entity.type
_entity.pdbx_description
1 polymer ?
#
loop_
_entity_poly.entity_id
_entity_poly.type
_entity_poly.pdbx_seq_one_letter_code
_entity_poly.pdbx_strand_id
1 'polypeptide(L)'
;MVHAADHLSAQELETLSTQAIAAKDTAYCPYSKFRVGACILTESGEFVQGANVENASYPVGTCAERVAFGNAIVSYQLYTSLPPR
;
A
#
# COMPACT_ATOMS: atom_id res chain seq x y z
N MET A 1 20.31 -8.36 -4.19
CA MET A 1 19.84 -9.19 -5.31
C MET A 1 18.34 -9.25 -5.19
N VAL A 2 17.61 -8.52 -6.03
CA VAL A 2 16.14 -8.53 -6.04
C VAL A 2 15.70 -9.75 -6.85
N HIS A 3 15.44 -10.87 -6.17
CA HIS A 3 14.80 -12.03 -6.78
C HIS A 3 13.37 -12.11 -6.23
N ALA A 4 12.52 -11.19 -6.64
CA ALA A 4 11.12 -11.18 -6.24
C ALA A 4 10.25 -10.55 -7.32
N ALA A 5 9.91 -11.33 -8.34
CA ALA A 5 8.69 -11.19 -9.13
C ALA A 5 8.60 -12.22 -10.27
N ASP A 6 9.12 -13.46 -10.11
CA ASP A 6 9.17 -14.30 -11.31
C ASP A 6 7.80 -14.85 -11.75
N HIS A 7 6.78 -14.92 -10.88
CA HIS A 7 5.40 -15.13 -11.34
C HIS A 7 4.37 -14.75 -10.27
N LEU A 8 3.68 -13.62 -10.46
CA LEU A 8 2.43 -13.32 -9.75
C LEU A 8 1.33 -14.24 -10.31
N SER A 9 0.68 -15.03 -9.47
CA SER A 9 -0.43 -15.88 -9.90
C SER A 9 -1.68 -15.05 -10.23
N ALA A 10 -2.57 -15.60 -11.06
CA ALA A 10 -3.84 -14.95 -11.37
C ALA A 10 -4.69 -14.70 -10.11
N GLN A 11 -4.64 -15.63 -9.15
CA GLN A 11 -5.36 -15.51 -7.88
C GLN A 11 -4.80 -14.38 -6.99
N GLU A 12 -3.47 -14.22 -6.94
CA GLU A 12 -2.84 -13.12 -6.21
C GLU A 12 -3.16 -11.78 -6.84
N LEU A 13 -3.16 -11.69 -8.18
CA LEU A 13 -3.54 -10.48 -8.90
C LEU A 13 -5.02 -10.11 -8.65
N GLU A 14 -5.92 -11.08 -8.65
CA GLU A 14 -7.33 -10.87 -8.31
C GLU A 14 -7.50 -10.39 -6.86
N THR A 15 -6.75 -10.98 -5.94
CA THR A 15 -6.76 -10.61 -4.52
C THR A 15 -6.21 -9.19 -4.33
N LEU A 16 -5.11 -8.84 -4.98
CA LEU A 16 -4.55 -7.48 -5.00
C LEU A 16 -5.57 -6.46 -5.49
N SER A 17 -6.21 -6.74 -6.63
CA SER A 17 -7.22 -5.86 -7.22
C SER A 17 -8.42 -5.67 -6.29
N THR A 18 -8.98 -6.76 -5.79
CA THR A 18 -10.12 -6.74 -4.86
C THR A 18 -9.80 -5.95 -3.60
N GLN A 19 -8.64 -6.20 -2.99
CA GLN A 19 -8.24 -5.51 -1.77
C GLN A 19 -7.90 -4.03 -2.00
N ALA A 20 -7.27 -3.67 -3.12
CA ALA A 20 -7.01 -2.27 -3.46
C ALA A 20 -8.33 -1.50 -3.69
N ILE A 21 -9.31 -2.14 -4.32
CA ILE A 21 -10.65 -1.55 -4.52
C ILE A 21 -11.34 -1.34 -3.17
N ALA A 22 -11.34 -2.34 -2.29
CA ALA A 22 -11.96 -2.25 -0.97
C ALA A 22 -11.29 -1.20 -0.08
N ALA A 23 -9.96 -1.04 -0.15
CA ALA A 23 -9.22 -0.08 0.65
C ALA A 23 -9.71 1.38 0.46
N LYS A 24 -10.26 1.72 -0.71
CA LYS A 24 -10.84 3.05 -1.00
C LYS A 24 -11.87 3.50 0.02
N ASP A 25 -12.60 2.57 0.65
CA ASP A 25 -13.63 2.90 1.65
C ASP A 25 -13.05 3.49 2.93
N THR A 26 -11.75 3.34 3.15
CA THR A 26 -11.04 3.89 4.32
C THR A 26 -10.37 5.24 4.04
N ALA A 27 -10.46 5.77 2.82
CA ALA A 27 -9.81 7.02 2.44
C ALA A 27 -10.36 8.22 3.24
N TYR A 28 -9.45 9.02 3.78
CA TYR A 28 -9.78 10.33 4.34
C TYR A 28 -9.54 11.39 3.27
N CYS A 29 -10.58 11.77 2.52
CA CYS A 29 -10.45 12.73 1.43
C CYS A 29 -11.56 13.80 1.44
N PRO A 30 -11.69 14.62 2.50
CA PRO A 30 -12.78 15.58 2.59
C PRO A 30 -12.65 16.75 1.61
N TYR A 31 -11.48 16.98 0.99
CA TYR A 31 -11.25 18.13 0.12
C TYR A 31 -11.53 17.78 -1.34
N SER A 32 -10.88 16.75 -1.89
CA SER A 32 -11.09 16.37 -3.30
C SER A 32 -12.29 15.45 -3.52
N LYS A 33 -12.71 14.72 -2.47
CA LYS A 33 -13.66 13.58 -2.55
C LYS A 33 -13.18 12.44 -3.45
N PHE A 34 -11.92 12.44 -3.87
CA PHE A 34 -11.34 11.43 -4.74
C PHE A 34 -10.71 10.32 -3.90
N ARG A 35 -11.36 9.16 -3.87
CA ARG A 35 -10.95 7.98 -3.10
C ARG A 35 -10.00 7.10 -3.90
N VAL A 36 -8.81 6.87 -3.36
CA VAL A 36 -7.77 6.00 -3.92
C VAL A 36 -7.40 4.96 -2.87
N GLY A 37 -7.29 3.70 -3.30
CA GLY A 37 -6.88 2.57 -2.49
C GLY A 37 -5.73 1.85 -3.19
N ALA A 38 -4.84 1.26 -2.39
CA ALA A 38 -3.69 0.49 -2.85
C ALA A 38 -3.56 -0.78 -2.01
N CYS A 39 -2.96 -1.81 -2.61
CA CYS A 39 -2.61 -3.04 -1.92
C CYS A 39 -1.22 -3.51 -2.38
N ILE A 40 -0.39 -3.94 -1.45
CA ILE A 40 0.96 -4.48 -1.69
C ILE A 40 0.95 -5.96 -1.30
N LEU A 41 1.50 -6.82 -2.16
CA LEU A 41 1.84 -8.20 -1.81
C LEU A 41 3.33 -8.24 -1.47
N THR A 42 3.68 -8.69 -0.27
CA THR A 42 5.06 -8.87 0.18
C THR A 42 5.64 -10.21 -0.30
N GLU A 43 6.97 -10.37 -0.22
CA GLU A 43 7.64 -11.64 -0.47
C GLU A 43 7.24 -12.74 0.53
N SER A 44 6.79 -12.36 1.73
CA SER A 44 6.31 -13.29 2.77
C SER A 44 4.82 -13.64 2.62
N GLY A 45 4.14 -13.11 1.59
CA GLY A 45 2.77 -13.45 1.23
C GLY A 45 1.69 -12.60 1.91
N GLU A 46 2.06 -11.48 2.54
CA GLU A 46 1.09 -10.59 3.18
C GLU A 46 0.52 -9.57 2.19
N PHE A 47 -0.79 -9.35 2.27
CA PHE A 47 -1.48 -8.30 1.52
C PHE A 47 -1.69 -7.09 2.43
N VAL A 48 -1.10 -5.97 2.06
CA VAL A 48 -1.07 -4.75 2.89
C VAL A 48 -1.79 -3.62 2.18
N GLN A 49 -2.89 -3.16 2.78
CA GLN A 49 -3.73 -2.12 2.22
C GLN A 49 -3.28 -0.72 2.65
N GLY A 50 -3.61 0.26 1.81
CA GLY A 50 -3.50 1.69 2.10
C GLY A 50 -4.57 2.48 1.34
N ALA A 51 -4.91 3.65 1.88
CA ALA A 51 -5.84 4.59 1.27
C ALA A 51 -5.32 6.01 1.41
N ASN A 52 -5.71 6.91 0.52
CA ASN A 52 -5.23 8.28 0.59
C ASN A 52 -5.76 9.00 1.83
N VAL A 53 -4.89 9.81 2.44
CA VAL A 53 -5.18 10.67 3.59
C VAL A 53 -4.83 12.10 3.21
N GLU A 54 -5.85 12.92 3.02
CA GLU A 54 -5.70 14.33 2.69
C GLU A 54 -5.50 15.19 3.94
N ASN A 55 -5.10 16.43 3.70
CA ASN A 55 -4.94 17.43 4.74
C ASN A 55 -5.32 18.81 4.18
N ALA A 56 -5.76 19.72 5.06
CA ALA A 56 -6.06 21.11 4.67
C ALA A 56 -4.84 21.80 4.03
N SER A 57 -3.64 21.46 4.50
CA SER A 57 -2.39 21.80 3.81
C SER A 57 -2.14 20.77 2.71
N TYR A 58 -2.53 21.11 1.48
CA TYR A 58 -2.50 20.17 0.35
C TYR A 58 -1.14 19.47 0.13
N PRO A 59 0.03 20.12 0.34
CA PRO A 59 1.32 19.47 0.15
C PRO A 59 1.61 18.31 1.10
N VAL A 60 0.93 18.20 2.25
CA VAL A 60 1.20 17.15 3.24
C VAL A 60 0.29 15.94 3.14
N GLY A 61 -0.66 15.95 2.20
CA GLY A 61 -1.48 14.78 1.89
C GLY A 61 -0.62 13.56 1.52
N THR A 62 -1.06 12.39 1.94
CA THR A 62 -0.38 11.11 1.65
C THR A 62 -1.24 10.27 0.72
N CYS A 63 -0.66 9.84 -0.39
CA CYS A 63 -1.34 9.00 -1.38
C CYS A 63 -1.46 7.55 -0.86
N ALA A 64 -2.38 6.79 -1.43
CA ALA A 64 -2.70 5.43 -0.97
C ALA A 64 -1.49 4.49 -1.00
N GLU A 65 -0.66 4.63 -2.03
CA GLU A 65 0.55 3.84 -2.24
C GLU A 65 1.58 4.10 -1.13
N ARG A 66 1.78 5.37 -0.76
CA ARG A 66 2.69 5.75 0.34
C ARG A 66 2.17 5.23 1.68
N VAL A 67 0.86 5.25 1.91
CA VAL A 67 0.25 4.65 3.11
C VAL A 67 0.46 3.13 3.13
N ALA A 68 0.20 2.44 2.01
CA ALA A 68 0.39 0.99 1.91
C ALA A 68 1.86 0.59 2.17
N PHE A 69 2.82 1.32 1.59
CA PHE A 69 4.24 1.11 1.87
C PHE A 69 4.60 1.37 3.33
N GLY A 70 4.11 2.47 3.90
CA GLY A 70 4.31 2.79 5.32
C GLY A 70 3.81 1.66 6.22
N ASN A 71 2.58 1.19 5.98
CA ASN A 71 1.98 0.05 6.68
C ASN A 71 2.82 -1.22 6.51
N ALA A 72 3.31 -1.49 5.29
CA ALA A 72 4.11 -2.69 5.02
C ALA A 72 5.43 -2.66 5.81
N ILE A 73 6.08 -1.51 5.86
CA ILE A 73 7.33 -1.30 6.60
C ILE A 73 7.12 -1.45 8.12
N VAL A 74 6.09 -0.82 8.69
CA VAL A 74 5.89 -0.82 10.16
C VAL A 74 5.30 -2.12 10.68
N SER A 75 4.44 -2.79 9.91
CA SER A 75 3.74 -4.00 10.34
C SER A 75 4.50 -5.28 10.00
N TYR A 76 5.29 -5.28 8.92
CA TYR A 76 5.95 -6.49 8.39
C TYR A 76 7.47 -6.33 8.24
N GLN A 77 8.06 -5.29 8.85
CA GLN A 77 9.51 -5.20 9.08
C GLN A 77 10.36 -5.40 7.81
N LEU A 78 9.89 -4.86 6.69
CA LEU A 78 10.59 -4.87 5.38
C LEU A 78 11.97 -4.16 5.40
N TYR A 79 12.42 -3.66 6.54
CA TYR A 79 13.73 -3.04 6.76
C TYR A 79 14.77 -3.97 7.40
N THR A 80 14.42 -5.21 7.79
CA THR A 80 15.35 -6.13 8.47
C THR A 80 16.56 -6.56 7.63
N SER A 81 16.55 -6.30 6.31
CA SER A 81 17.66 -6.57 5.40
C SER A 81 18.42 -5.32 4.93
N LEU A 82 17.99 -4.12 5.30
CA LEU A 82 18.70 -2.88 4.94
C LEU A 82 19.78 -2.60 5.99
N PRO A 83 21.06 -2.47 5.59
CA PRO A 83 22.11 -2.12 6.54
C PRO A 83 21.78 -0.76 7.18
N PRO A 84 22.01 -0.58 8.49
CA PRO A 84 21.94 0.73 9.10
C PRO A 84 22.92 1.65 8.37
N ARG A 85 22.47 2.86 8.04
CA ARG A 85 23.35 3.92 7.53
C ARG A 85 24.38 4.32 8.56
#